data_AF-A0ABD5DIU1-F1
#
_entry.id   AF-A0ABD5DIU1-F1
#
_cell.length_a   1.000
_cell.length_b   1.000
_cell.length_c   1.000
_cell.angle_alpha   90.00
_cell.angle_beta   90.00
_cell.angle_gamma   90.00
#
_symmetry.space_group_name_H-M   'P 1'
#
loop_
_entity.id
_entity.type
_entity.pdbx_description
1 polymer ?
#
loop_
_entity_poly.entity_id
_entity_poly.type
_entity_poly.pdbx_seq_one_letter_code
_entity_poly.pdbx_strand_id
1 'polypeptide(L)'
;VIYRADRRGWFVTPERLWLDPTQNTNFHKLCLEQGREPKTVLLDGRLAAVPLDVMAPLALQPFDQVYLLTRLRYADGRPVCY
;
A
#
# COMPACT_ATOMS: atom_id res chain seq x y z
N VAL A 1 7.40 -4.26 -22.87
CA VAL A 1 6.12 -4.49 -22.15
C VAL A 1 5.27 -3.27 -22.36
N ILE A 2 4.01 -3.43 -22.77
CA ILE A 2 3.06 -2.33 -22.99
C ILE A 2 1.97 -2.37 -21.90
N TYR A 3 1.43 -1.21 -21.53
CA TYR A 3 0.29 -1.10 -20.63
C TYR A 3 -0.81 -0.25 -21.25
N ARG A 4 -2.06 -0.55 -20.90
CA ARG A 4 -3.22 0.25 -21.29
C ARG A 4 -3.50 1.28 -20.20
N ALA A 5 -3.52 2.56 -20.57
CA ALA A 5 -4.07 3.61 -19.72
C ALA A 5 -5.52 3.85 -20.15
N ASP A 6 -6.44 3.84 -19.19
CA ASP A 6 -7.86 3.98 -19.50
C ASP A 6 -8.13 5.28 -20.27
N ARG A 7 -8.91 5.16 -21.36
CA ARG A 7 -9.24 6.23 -22.31
C ARG A 7 -8.05 7.00 -22.93
N ARG A 8 -6.82 6.51 -22.76
CA ARG A 8 -5.59 7.15 -23.27
C ARG A 8 -4.79 6.30 -24.24
N GLY A 9 -5.08 5.00 -24.34
CA GLY A 9 -4.44 4.08 -25.28
C GLY A 9 -3.35 3.21 -24.64
N TRP A 10 -2.39 2.77 -25.46
CA TRP A 10 -1.30 1.87 -25.08
C TRP A 10 0.02 2.62 -24.97
N PHE A 11 0.79 2.33 -23.93
CA PHE A 11 2.03 3.01 -23.60
C PHE A 11 3.13 2.00 -23.24
N VAL A 12 4.39 2.41 -23.32
CA VAL A 12 5.51 1.60 -22.83
C VAL A 12 5.47 1.56 -21.30
N THR A 13 5.53 0.36 -20.73
CA THR A 13 5.54 0.17 -19.28
C THR A 13 6.85 0.73 -18.71
N PRO A 14 6.78 1.59 -17.67
CA PRO A 14 7.98 2.02 -16.97
C PRO A 14 8.66 0.82 -16.29
N GLU A 15 9.89 1.02 -15.80
CA GLU A 15 10.59 -0.01 -15.05
C GLU A 15 9.75 -0.49 -13.85
N ARG A 16 9.85 -1.78 -13.52
CA ARG A 16 9.07 -2.38 -12.44
C ARG A 16 9.59 -1.90 -11.09
N LEU A 17 8.68 -1.65 -10.14
CA LEU A 17 9.06 -1.49 -8.74
C LEU A 17 9.59 -2.84 -8.24
N TRP A 18 10.84 -2.87 -7.80
CA TRP A 18 11.49 -4.07 -7.30
C TRP A 18 11.32 -4.16 -5.78
N LEU A 19 10.75 -5.25 -5.26
CA LEU A 19 10.57 -5.49 -3.83
C LEU A 19 11.47 -6.64 -3.39
N ASP A 20 12.35 -6.38 -2.42
CA ASP A 20 13.10 -7.42 -1.71
C ASP A 20 12.30 -7.85 -0.47
N PRO A 21 11.72 -9.07 -0.45
CA PRO A 21 10.92 -9.53 0.67
C PRO A 21 11.76 -9.83 1.93
N THR A 22 13.09 -9.87 1.82
CA THR A 22 13.98 -10.05 2.98
C THR A 22 14.25 -8.75 3.74
N GLN A 23 13.94 -7.61 3.12
CA GLN A 23 14.11 -6.29 3.73
C GLN A 23 12.81 -5.79 4.32
N ASN A 24 12.86 -5.37 5.59
CA ASN A 24 11.75 -4.68 6.23
C ASN A 24 11.74 -3.20 5.79
N THR A 25 11.27 -2.96 4.56
CA THR A 25 11.11 -1.62 4.00
C THR A 25 9.64 -1.25 3.86
N ASN A 26 9.34 0.05 3.98
CA ASN A 26 8.00 0.55 3.73
C ASN A 26 7.88 1.01 2.26
N PHE A 27 6.65 1.05 1.76
CA PHE A 27 6.38 1.41 0.36
C PHE A 27 6.92 2.79 -0.05
N HIS A 28 6.82 3.79 0.84
CA HIS A 28 7.32 5.14 0.54
C HIS A 28 8.82 5.12 0.30
N LYS A 29 9.56 4.50 1.23
CA LYS A 29 11.01 4.34 1.14
C LYS A 29 11.40 3.56 -0.12
N LEU A 30 10.74 2.44 -0.38
CA LEU A 30 10.96 1.60 -1.56
C LEU A 30 10.83 2.38 -2.88
N CYS A 31 9.79 3.21 -3.00
CA CYS A 31 9.59 4.07 -4.17
C CYS A 31 10.70 5.11 -4.31
N LEU A 32 11.01 5.84 -3.24
CA LEU A 32 12.01 6.91 -3.27
C LEU A 32 13.41 6.38 -3.62
N GLU A 33 13.80 5.23 -3.07
CA GLU A 33 15.08 4.57 -3.36
C GLU A 33 15.22 4.15 -4.83
N GLN A 34 14.09 3.95 -5.52
CA GLN A 34 14.04 3.60 -6.95
C GLN A 34 13.69 4.80 -7.84
N GLY A 35 13.80 6.03 -7.32
CA GLY A 35 13.54 7.26 -8.07
C GLY A 35 12.08 7.47 -8.48
N ARG A 36 11.14 6.88 -7.73
CA ARG A 36 9.69 6.98 -7.97
C ARG A 36 9.04 8.01 -7.04
N GLU A 37 7.89 8.53 -7.47
CA GLU A 37 7.07 9.43 -6.65
C GLU A 37 5.96 8.64 -5.92
N PRO A 38 6.07 8.41 -4.60
CA PRO A 38 5.02 7.75 -3.85
C PRO A 38 3.90 8.73 -3.47
N LYS A 39 2.65 8.26 -3.52
CA LYS A 39 1.50 8.96 -2.94
C LYS A 39 0.59 7.98 -2.21
N THR A 40 0.00 8.42 -1.11
CA THR A 40 -0.98 7.63 -0.35
C THR A 40 -2.29 8.40 -0.26
N VAL A 41 -3.41 7.72 -0.49
CA VAL A 41 -4.76 8.23 -0.26
C VAL A 41 -5.43 7.33 0.77
N LEU A 42 -5.95 7.91 1.86
CA LEU A 42 -6.78 7.18 2.82
C LEU A 42 -8.17 6.98 2.20
N LEU A 43 -8.59 5.72 2.04
CA LEU A 43 -9.91 5.38 1.53
C LEU A 43 -10.92 5.24 2.68
N ASP A 44 -10.50 4.58 3.76
CA ASP A 44 -11.27 4.44 4.99
C ASP A 44 -10.33 4.44 6.20
N GLY A 45 -10.82 5.00 7.30
CA GLY A 45 -10.10 5.05 8.56
C GLY A 45 -11.08 5.06 9.70
N ARG A 46 -11.10 3.96 10.47
CA ARG A 46 -12.05 3.82 11.58
C ARG A 46 -11.38 3.22 12.81
N LEU A 47 -11.92 3.60 13.96
CA LEU A 47 -11.63 2.95 15.22
C LEU A 47 -12.59 1.76 15.37
N ALA A 48 -12.04 0.57 15.60
CA ALA A 48 -12.81 -0.66 15.72
C ALA A 48 -12.39 -1.41 16.99
N ALA A 49 -13.32 -2.17 17.57
CA ALA A 49 -12.96 -3.19 18.55
C ALA A 49 -12.05 -4.24 17.89
N VAL A 50 -11.11 -4.80 18.66
CA VAL A 50 -10.17 -5.78 18.12
C VAL A 50 -10.90 -7.02 17.58
N PRO A 51 -10.71 -7.39 16.30
CA PRO A 51 -11.17 -8.67 15.77
C PRO A 51 -10.50 -9.85 16.47
N LEU A 52 -11.26 -10.91 16.79
CA LEU A 52 -10.75 -12.04 17.58
C LEU A 52 -9.55 -12.74 16.94
N ASP A 53 -9.51 -12.79 15.61
CA ASP A 53 -8.46 -13.42 14.82
C ASP A 53 -7.12 -12.67 14.87
N VAL A 54 -7.13 -11.36 15.15
CA VAL A 54 -5.91 -10.55 15.25
C VAL A 54 -5.43 -10.30 16.68
N MET A 55 -6.22 -10.65 17.70
CA MET A 55 -5.87 -10.42 19.11
C MET A 55 -4.53 -11.06 19.50
N ALA A 56 -4.39 -12.37 19.29
CA ALA A 56 -3.17 -13.09 19.69
C ALA A 56 -1.94 -12.69 18.82
N PRO A 57 -2.04 -12.61 17.48
CA PRO A 57 -0.91 -12.18 16.64
C PRO A 57 -0.37 -10.78 16.97
N LEU A 58 -1.24 -9.87 17.40
CA LEU A 58 -0.88 -8.49 17.73
C LEU A 58 -0.69 -8.26 19.24
N ALA A 59 -0.79 -9.30 20.06
CA ALA A 59 -0.69 -9.24 21.52
C ALA A 59 -1.67 -8.22 22.18
N LEU A 60 -2.89 -8.16 21.67
CA LEU A 60 -3.95 -7.25 22.13
C LEU A 60 -4.87 -7.91 23.17
N GLN A 61 -5.52 -7.09 24.00
CA GLN A 61 -6.45 -7.52 25.03
C GLN A 61 -7.91 -7.38 24.58
N PRO A 62 -8.86 -8.11 25.22
CA PRO A 62 -10.28 -7.85 25.04
C PRO A 62 -10.61 -6.38 25.27
N PHE A 63 -11.50 -5.82 24.46
CA PHE A 63 -11.97 -4.42 24.52
C PHE A 63 -10.95 -3.34 24.16
N ASP A 64 -9.72 -3.71 23.76
CA ASP A 64 -8.83 -2.77 23.11
C ASP A 64 -9.48 -2.21 21.83
N GLN A 65 -9.00 -1.04 21.41
CA GLN A 65 -9.41 -0.41 20.17
C GLN A 65 -8.23 -0.32 19.20
N VAL A 66 -8.50 -0.60 17.93
CA VAL A 66 -7.51 -0.54 16.85
C VAL A 66 -7.96 0.39 15.75
N TYR A 67 -7.01 1.08 15.14
CA TYR A 67 -7.24 1.81 13.89
C TYR A 67 -7.15 0.85 12.71
N LEU A 68 -8.26 0.71 11.99
CA LEU A 68 -8.28 0.02 10.72
C LEU A 68 -8.21 1.05 9.59
N LEU A 69 -7.09 1.01 8.84
CA LEU A 69 -6.79 1.97 7.78
C LEU A 69 -6.73 1.26 6.43
N THR A 70 -7.66 1.59 5.53
CA THR A 70 -7.62 1.16 4.13
C THR A 70 -7.02 2.29 3.30
N ARG A 71 -5.92 2.03 2.60
CA ARG A 71 -5.13 3.07 1.91
C ARG A 71 -4.79 2.65 0.50
N LEU A 72 -5.11 3.48 -0.46
CA LEU A 72 -4.64 3.33 -1.84
C LEU A 72 -3.26 3.95 -1.97
N ARG A 73 -2.29 3.16 -2.44
CA ARG A 73 -0.92 3.59 -2.69
C ARG A 73 -0.68 3.78 -4.18
N TYR A 74 0.06 4.83 -4.50
CA TYR A 74 0.40 5.24 -5.85
C TYR A 74 1.91 5.30 -6.01
N ALA A 75 2.38 4.94 -7.21
CA ALA A 75 3.72 5.24 -7.69
C ALA A 75 3.60 6.00 -9.03
N ASP A 76 4.25 7.14 -9.16
CA ASP A 76 4.22 8.01 -10.35
C ASP A 76 2.79 8.34 -10.81
N GLY A 77 1.92 8.66 -9.84
CA GLY A 77 0.51 8.98 -10.08
C GLY A 77 -0.37 7.79 -10.47
N ARG A 78 0.13 6.55 -10.44
CA ARG A 78 -0.63 5.33 -10.78
C ARG A 78 -0.95 4.51 -9.53
N PRO A 79 -2.19 4.03 -9.33
CA PRO A 79 -2.53 3.16 -8.21
C PRO A 79 -1.86 1.80 -8.37
N VAL A 80 -1.23 1.29 -7.30
CA VAL A 80 -0.45 0.04 -7.34
C VAL A 80 -0.87 -1.00 -6.29
N CYS A 81 -1.39 -0.59 -5.13
CA CYS A 81 -1.95 -1.52 -4.14
C CYS A 81 -2.94 -0.83 -3.16
N TYR A 82 -3.83 -1.63 -2.57
CA TYR A 82 -4.81 -1.23 -1.55
C TYR A 82 -4.89 -2.26 -0.41
#